data_AF-A0A416VNQ8-F1
#
_entry.id   AF-A0A416VNQ8-F1
#
_cell.length_a   1.000
_cell.length_b   1.000
_cell.length_c   1.000
_cell.angle_alpha   90.00
_cell.angle_beta   90.00
_cell.angle_gamma   90.00
#
_symmetry.space_group_name_H-M   'P 1'
#
loop_
_entity.id
_entity.type
_entity.pdbx_description
1 polymer ?
#
loop_
_entity_poly.entity_id
_entity_poly.type
_entity_poly.pdbx_seq_one_letter_code
_entity_poly.pdbx_strand_id
1 'polypeptide(L)' 'MMQNMNRDKVGGFSCPVCGGFIPTSMEELVTSSSLVCPVCNLQLTIDKASSQKAMEAMNKVMDAQKNVEKASHFDGK' A
#
# COMPACT_ATOMS: atom_id res chain seq x y z
N MET A 1 -25.57 10.09 11.13
CA MET A 1 -24.37 10.63 10.48
C MET A 1 -23.58 9.44 9.95
N MET A 2 -23.66 9.15 8.65
CA MET A 2 -22.92 8.05 8.03
C MET A 2 -21.48 8.50 7.83
N GLN A 3 -20.58 8.00 8.66
CA GLN A 3 -19.14 8.14 8.44
C GLN A 3 -18.77 7.15 7.34
N ASN A 4 -18.40 7.68 6.16
CA ASN A 4 -17.77 6.93 5.08
C ASN A 4 -16.43 6.39 5.58
N MET A 5 -16.48 5.25 6.27
CA MET A 5 -15.32 4.44 6.54
C MET A 5 -14.94 3.82 5.20
N ASN A 6 -13.96 4.42 4.52
CA ASN A 6 -13.24 3.75 3.45
C ASN A 6 -12.81 2.41 4.06
N ARG A 7 -13.53 1.34 3.71
CA ARG A 7 -13.05 -0.01 3.97
C ARG A 7 -11.87 -0.17 3.04
N ASP A 8 -10.71 0.30 3.48
CA ASP A 8 -9.43 -0.28 3.13
C ASP A 8 -9.57 -1.76 3.45
N LYS A 9 -10.16 -2.51 2.51
CA LYS A 9 -10.15 -3.96 2.54
C LYS A 9 -8.67 -4.27 2.54
N VAL A 10 -8.14 -4.69 3.68
CA VAL A 10 -6.76 -5.13 3.81
C VAL A 10 -6.54 -6.09 2.64
N GLY A 11 -5.81 -5.58 1.65
CA GLY A 11 -5.52 -6.31 0.44
C GLY A 11 -4.60 -7.45 0.80
N GLY A 12 -4.37 -8.32 -0.16
CA GLY A 12 -3.44 -9.40 0.06
C GLY A 12 -3.49 -10.42 -1.05
N PHE A 13 -2.60 -11.36 -0.95
CA PHE A 13 -2.48 -12.45 -1.90
C PHE A 13 -2.10 -13.73 -1.16
N SER A 14 -2.39 -14.87 -1.79
CA SER A 14 -2.05 -16.16 -1.22
C SER A 14 -0.57 -16.45 -1.43
N CYS A 15 0.10 -16.94 -0.40
CA CYS A 15 1.49 -17.36 -0.49
C CYS A 15 1.63 -18.55 -1.46
N PRO A 16 2.54 -18.48 -2.45
CA PRO A 16 2.69 -19.53 -3.46
C PRO A 16 3.26 -20.84 -2.90
N VAL A 17 3.82 -20.83 -1.69
CA VAL A 17 4.46 -22.00 -1.06
C VAL A 17 3.52 -22.70 -0.07
N CYS A 18 2.86 -21.95 0.81
CA CYS A 18 2.05 -22.54 1.89
C CYS A 18 0.54 -22.27 1.76
N GLY A 19 0.10 -21.45 0.80
CA GLY A 19 -1.30 -21.04 0.65
C GLY A 19 -1.79 -20.05 1.71
N GLY A 20 -0.97 -19.68 2.70
CA GLY A 20 -1.33 -18.70 3.72
C GLY A 20 -1.57 -17.31 3.14
N PHE A 21 -2.52 -16.56 3.72
CA PHE A 21 -2.82 -15.20 3.27
C PHE A 21 -1.73 -14.22 3.73
N ILE A 22 -1.19 -13.45 2.78
CA ILE A 22 -0.22 -12.39 3.03
C ILE A 22 -1.00 -11.06 2.97
N PRO A 23 -1.36 -10.47 4.12
CA PRO A 23 -2.00 -9.16 4.15
C PRO A 23 -0.98 -8.11 3.69
N THR A 24 -1.38 -7.24 2.77
CA THR A 24 -0.55 -6.13 2.31
C THR A 24 -1.42 -4.94 1.91
N SER A 25 -0.89 -3.74 2.10
CA SER A 25 -1.52 -2.49 1.67
C SER A 25 -0.86 -1.97 0.40
N MET A 26 -1.56 -1.13 -0.37
CA MET A 26 -0.96 -0.47 -1.54
C MET A 26 0.30 0.32 -1.16
N GLU A 27 0.31 0.92 0.02
CA GLU A 27 1.46 1.66 0.54
C GLU A 27 2.67 0.78 0.78
N GLU A 28 2.45 -0.39 1.36
CA GLU A 28 3.50 -1.37 1.62
C GLU A 28 4.08 -1.92 0.32
N LEU A 29 3.24 -2.15 -0.70
CA LEU A 29 3.68 -2.59 -2.03
C LEU A 29 4.56 -1.56 -2.75
N VAL A 30 4.33 -0.27 -2.51
CA VAL A 30 5.10 0.81 -3.16
C VAL A 30 6.40 1.09 -2.40
N THR A 31 6.32 1.17 -1.07
CA THR A 31 7.44 1.59 -0.22
C THR A 31 8.40 0.44 0.08
N SER A 32 7.88 -0.75 0.40
CA SER A 32 8.70 -1.91 0.76
C SER A 32 9.42 -2.47 -0.46
N SER A 33 10.57 -3.10 -0.24
CA SER A 33 11.32 -3.85 -1.25
C SER A 33 10.96 -5.34 -1.27
N SER A 34 10.41 -5.83 -0.17
CA SER A 34 10.04 -7.24 0.01
C SER A 34 8.86 -7.39 0.96
N LEU A 35 8.16 -8.51 0.82
CA LEU A 35 7.06 -8.95 1.68
C LEU A 35 7.41 -10.31 2.27
N VAL A 36 7.15 -10.48 3.56
CA VAL A 36 7.41 -11.74 4.25
C VAL A 36 6.08 -12.42 4.55
N CYS A 37 5.96 -13.69 4.15
CA CYS A 37 4.80 -14.48 4.50
C CYS A 37 4.79 -14.75 6.01
N PRO A 38 3.74 -14.39 6.76
CA PRO A 38 3.69 -14.59 8.21
C PRO A 38 3.52 -16.05 8.62
N VAL A 39 3.19 -16.95 7.68
CA VAL A 39 2.91 -18.37 7.95
C VAL A 39 4.14 -19.25 7.77
N CYS A 40 4.91 -19.03 6.70
CA CYS A 40 6.05 -19.88 6.34
C CYS A 40 7.37 -19.11 6.20
N ASN A 41 7.37 -17.81 6.51
CA ASN A 41 8.54 -16.93 6.43
C ASN A 41 9.15 -16.80 5.02
N LEU A 42 8.43 -17.17 3.97
CA LEU A 42 8.85 -16.91 2.59
C LEU A 42 9.02 -15.40 2.37
N GLN A 43 10.20 -14.98 1.94
CA GLN A 43 10.46 -13.62 1.52
C GLN A 43 10.23 -13.50 0.01
N LEU A 44 9.32 -12.59 -0.37
CA LEU A 44 9.00 -12.24 -1.74
C LEU A 44 9.58 -10.86 -2.04
N THR A 45 10.39 -10.75 -3.09
CA THR A 45 10.93 -9.46 -3.53
C THR A 45 9.98 -8.82 -4.52
N ILE A 46 9.73 -7.53 -4.37
CA ILE A 46 8.86 -6.77 -5.28
C ILE A 46 9.71 -6.28 -6.46
N ASP A 47 9.37 -6.73 -7.67
CA ASP A 47 10.03 -6.25 -8.88
C ASP A 47 9.54 -4.84 -9.26
N LYS A 48 10.27 -3.83 -8.76
CA LYS A 48 9.94 -2.42 -8.98
C LYS A 48 10.16 -1.96 -10.42
N ALA A 49 11.11 -2.58 -11.13
CA ALA A 49 11.44 -2.23 -12.49
C ALA A 49 10.30 -2.55 -13.46
N SER A 50 9.74 -3.76 -13.40
CA SER A 50 8.59 -4.16 -14.23
C SER A 50 7.30 -3.46 -13.81
N SER A 51 7.23 -3.02 -12.55
CA SER A 51 6.07 -2.35 -11.96
C SER A 51 6.14 -0.82 -11.99
N GLN A 52 7.11 -0.24 -12.72
CA GLN A 52 7.43 1.19 -12.67
C GLN A 52 6.20 2.09 -12.91
N LYS A 53 5.40 1.82 -13.95
CA LYS A 53 4.19 2.61 -14.25
C LYS A 53 3.18 2.59 -13.11
N ALA A 54 2.98 1.43 -12.48
CA ALA A 54 2.07 1.28 -11.35
C ALA A 54 2.62 2.02 -10.11
N MET A 55 3.92 1.95 -9.87
CA MET A 55 4.58 2.65 -8.77
C MET A 55 4.56 4.17 -8.96
N GLU A 56 4.78 4.68 -10.16
CA GLU A 56 4.67 6.11 -10.46
C GLU A 56 3.25 6.63 -10.23
N ALA A 57 2.24 5.89 -10.68
CA ALA A 57 0.83 6.25 -10.46
C ALA A 57 0.51 6.29 -8.96
N MET A 58 0.94 5.29 -8.20
CA MET A 58 0.69 5.23 -6.76
C MET A 58 1.44 6.34 -5.99
N ASN A 59 2.69 6.63 -6.34
CA ASN A 59 3.45 7.74 -5.73
C ASN A 59 2.75 9.09 -5.94
N LYS A 60 2.19 9.35 -7.13
CA LYS A 60 1.45 10.59 -7.40
C LYS A 60 0.19 10.71 -6.55
N VAL A 61 -0.53 9.60 -6.35
CA VAL A 61 -1.72 9.59 -5.49
C VAL A 61 -1.33 9.89 -4.04
N MET A 62 -0.26 9.26 -3.53
CA MET A 62 0.23 9.50 -2.17
C MET A 62 0.69 10.94 -1.96
N ASP A 63 1.41 11.52 -2.91
CA ASP A 63 1.88 12.91 -2.83
C ASP A 63 0.70 13.89 -2.83
N ALA A 64 -0.29 13.65 -3.70
CA ALA A 64 -1.52 14.43 -3.73
C ALA A 64 -2.30 14.34 -2.41
N GLN A 65 -2.43 13.13 -1.83
CA GLN A 65 -3.04 12.92 -0.52
C GLN A 65 -2.33 13.73 0.57
N LYS A 66 -0.99 13.65 0.63
CA LYS A 66 -0.18 14.40 1.59
C LYS A 66 -0.32 15.91 1.43
N ASN A 67 -0.45 16.41 0.20
CA ASN A 67 -0.62 17.82 -0.07
C ASN A 67 -2.01 18.33 0.36
N VAL A 68 -3.08 17.57 0.11
CA VAL A 68 -4.43 17.96 0.56
C VAL A 68 -4.53 17.97 2.09
N GLU A 69 -3.89 17.03 2.78
CA GLU A 69 -3.84 17.01 4.25
C GLU A 69 -3.15 18.28 4.80
N LYS A 70 -2.00 18.64 4.23
CA LYS A 70 -1.26 19.87 4.60
C LYS A 70 -2.06 21.14 4.33
N ALA A 71 -2.71 21.23 3.17
CA ALA A 71 -3.52 22.39 2.80
C ALA A 71 -4.79 22.50 3.66
N SER A 72 -5.37 21.38 4.06
CA SER A 72 -6.55 21.34 4.95
C SER A 72 -6.26 21.74 6.39
N HIS A 73 -4.99 21.65 6.83
CA HIS A 73 -4.56 22.05 8.17
C HIS A 73 -4.08 23.51 8.24
N PHE A 74 -4.14 24.26 7.13
CA PHE A 74 -3.84 25.68 7.10
C PHE A 74 -5.08 26.48 7.53
N ASP A 75 -5.42 26.40 8.83
CA ASP A 75 -6.31 27.37 9.49
C ASP A 75 -5.61 28.73 9.44
N GLY A 76 -5.99 29.54 8.47
CA GLY A 76 -5.51 30.90 8.30
C GLY A 76 -5.82 31.73 9.54
N LYS A 77 -4.76 32.17 10.24
CA LYS A 77 -4.80 33.24 11.22
C LYS A 77 -3.85 34.34 10.80
#